data_AF-A0ABD7SE07-F1
#
_entry.id   AF-A0ABD7SE07-F1
#
_cell.length_a   1.000
_cell.length_b   1.000
_cell.length_c   1.000
_cell.angle_alpha   90.00
_cell.angle_beta   90.00
_cell.angle_gamma   90.00
#
_symmetry.space_group_name_H-M   'P 1'
#
loop_
_entity.id
_entity.type
_entity.pdbx_description
1 polymer ?
#
loop_
_entity_poly.entity_id
_entity_poly.type
_entity_poly.pdbx_seq_one_letter_code
_entity_poly.pdbx_strand_id
1 'polypeptide(L)' 'MSAFALSTVRHKDRERADLAAHLKAFAKCGGKIEKLGATPLRRSLSRREVNDGRVRTNV' A
#
# COMPACT_ATOMS: atom_id res chain seq x y z
N MET A 1 -7.95 20.60 7.24
CA MET A 1 -8.29 19.17 7.26
C MET A 1 -8.43 18.68 5.84
N SER A 2 -7.50 17.85 5.34
CA SER A 2 -7.54 17.31 3.98
C SER A 2 -8.69 16.31 3.84
N ALA A 3 -9.47 16.44 2.77
CA ALA A 3 -10.61 15.60 2.42
C ALA A 3 -10.21 14.16 2.06
N PHE A 4 -9.63 13.41 3.00
CA PHE A 4 -9.46 11.96 2.87
C PHE A 4 -10.84 11.34 2.98
N ALA A 5 -11.42 11.11 1.81
CA ALA A 5 -12.77 10.68 1.56
C ALA A 5 -13.33 9.71 2.61
N LEU A 6 -14.52 10.03 3.12
CA LEU A 6 -15.48 9.12 3.74
C LEU A 6 -15.99 8.09 2.70
N SER A 7 -15.09 7.38 2.03
CA SER A 7 -15.47 6.32 1.10
C SER A 7 -15.80 5.06 1.90
N THR A 8 -16.98 4.50 1.64
CA THR A 8 -17.43 3.25 2.28
C THR A 8 -16.47 2.11 1.93
N VAL A 9 -16.40 1.08 2.76
CA VAL A 9 -15.50 -0.08 2.55
C VAL A 9 -15.67 -0.67 1.14
N ARG A 10 -16.90 -0.76 0.63
CA ARG A 10 -17.20 -1.23 -0.73
C ARG A 10 -16.58 -0.37 -1.83
N HIS A 11 -16.44 0.94 -1.62
CA HIS A 11 -15.80 1.82 -2.60
C HIS A 11 -14.30 1.53 -2.67
N LYS A 12 -13.65 1.36 -1.51
CA LYS A 12 -12.24 0.98 -1.42
C LYS A 12 -11.95 -0.37 -2.05
N ASP A 13 -12.88 -1.33 -1.93
CA ASP A 13 -12.71 -2.65 -2.54
C ASP A 13 -12.83 -2.62 -4.07
N ARG A 14 -13.71 -1.76 -4.61
CA ARG A 14 -13.75 -1.49 -6.06
C ARG A 14 -12.46 -0.85 -6.55
N GLU A 15 -12.01 0.21 -5.88
CA GLU A 15 -10.74 0.87 -6.19
C GLU A 15 -9.55 -0.12 -6.15
N ARG A 16 -9.51 -1.03 -5.18
CA ARG A 16 -8.50 -2.09 -5.11
C ARG A 16 -8.56 -3.05 -6.28
N ALA A 17 -9.76 -3.44 -6.72
CA ALA A 17 -9.94 -4.34 -7.85
C ALA A 17 -9.47 -3.67 -9.16
N ASP A 18 -9.81 -2.39 -9.34
CA ASP A 18 -9.40 -1.61 -10.52
C ASP A 18 -7.89 -1.43 -10.57
N LEU A 19 -7.27 -1.08 -9.44
CA LEU A 19 -5.82 -1.01 -9.32
C LEU A 19 -5.15 -2.36 -9.64
N ALA A 20 -5.70 -3.48 -9.14
CA ALA A 20 -5.17 -4.80 -9.45
C ALA A 20 -5.25 -5.13 -10.95
N ALA A 21 -6.32 -4.71 -11.63
CA ALA A 21 -6.46 -4.86 -13.08
C ALA A 21 -5.41 -4.02 -13.83
N HIS A 22 -5.19 -2.78 -13.43
CA HIS A 22 -4.17 -1.91 -14.03
C HIS A 22 -2.76 -2.44 -13.84
N LEU A 23 -2.42 -2.95 -12.65
CA LEU A 23 -1.11 -3.56 -12.39
C LEU A 23 -0.87 -4.79 -13.27
N LYS A 24 -1.90 -5.64 -13.47
CA LYS A 24 -1.82 -6.80 -14.37
C LYS A 24 -1.62 -6.37 -15.82
N ALA A 25 -2.34 -5.34 -16.28
CA ALA A 25 -2.18 -4.81 -17.62
C ALA A 25 -0.77 -4.24 -17.83
N PHE A 26 -0.26 -3.49 -16.86
CA PHE A 26 1.09 -2.91 -16.91
C PHE A 26 2.18 -4.00 -16.94
N ALA A 27 2.04 -5.05 -16.13
CA ALA A 27 2.94 -6.20 -16.14
C ALA A 27 2.90 -6.95 -17.49
N LYS A 28 1.72 -7.12 -18.09
CA LYS A 28 1.56 -7.74 -19.43
C LYS A 28 2.26 -6.95 -20.52
N CYS A 29 2.31 -5.62 -20.41
CA CYS A 29 3.02 -4.75 -21.34
C CYS A 29 4.55 -4.72 -21.13
N GLY A 30 5.09 -5.57 -20.25
CA GLY A 30 6.53 -5.62 -19.94
C GLY A 30 7.00 -4.54 -18.96
N GLY A 31 6.06 -3.78 -18.37
CA GLY A 31 6.36 -2.80 -17.34
C GLY A 31 6.81 -3.48 -16.04
N LYS A 32 7.96 -3.06 -15.51
CA LYS A 32 8.46 -3.52 -14.22
C LYS A 32 8.03 -2.53 -13.14
N ILE A 33 7.32 -3.03 -12.13
CA ILE A 33 6.95 -2.24 -10.96
C ILE A 33 7.91 -2.64 -9.86
N GLU A 34 8.85 -1.75 -9.53
CA GLU A 34 9.66 -1.92 -8.34
C GLU A 34 8.83 -1.50 -7.14
N LYS A 35 8.54 -2.47 -6.27
CA LYS A 35 7.99 -2.17 -4.96
C LYS A 35 9.12 -1.54 -4.13
N LEU A 36 9.25 -0.21 -4.23
CA LEU A 36 9.96 0.57 -3.23
C LEU A 36 9.40 0.11 -1.89
N GLY A 37 10.29 -0.41 -1.04
CA GLY A 37 9.92 -0.91 0.28
C GLY A 37 9.35 0.20 1.15
N ALA A 38 9.35 0.02 2.47
CA ALA A 38 9.13 1.15 3.36
C ALA A 38 10.34 2.09 3.27
N THR A 39 10.46 2.86 2.19
CA THR A 39 11.40 3.97 2.11
C THR A 39 10.96 4.93 3.19
N PRO A 40 11.72 5.03 4.29
CA PRO A 40 11.23 5.72 5.46
C PRO A 40 11.16 7.22 5.13
N LEU A 41 9.94 7.75 4.99
CA LEU A 41 9.69 9.19 4.85
C LEU A 41 10.28 9.98 6.04
N ARG A 42 10.48 9.31 7.18
CA ARG A 42 11.28 9.77 8.31
C ARG A 42 12.34 8.72 8.64
N ARG A 43 13.61 9.13 8.74
CA ARG A 43 14.76 8.24 9.11
C ARG A 43 14.52 7.39 10.37
N SER A 44 13.61 7.82 11.25
CA SER A 44 13.20 7.08 12.45
C SER A 44 11.77 6.56 12.32
N LEU A 45 11.59 5.26 12.58
CA LEU A 45 10.27 4.64 12.71
C LEU A 45 9.51 5.21 13.90
N SER A 46 8.21 5.41 13.75
CA SER A 46 7.32 5.66 14.88
C SER A 46 7.15 4.40 15.73
N ARG A 47 6.80 4.57 17.01
CA ARG A 47 6.60 3.46 17.96
C ARG A 47 5.58 2.43 17.44
N ARG A 48 4.57 2.87 16.69
CA ARG A 48 3.56 1.99 16.07
C ARG A 48 4.15 1.13 14.95
N GLU A 49 4.95 1.71 14.06
CA GLU A 49 5.59 0.99 12.94
C GLU A 49 6.59 -0.06 13.42
N VAL A 50 7.31 0.23 14.52
CA VAL A 50 8.20 -0.75 15.17
C VAL A 50 7.40 -1.97 15.69
N ASN A 51 6.24 -1.73 16.28
CA ASN A 51 5.39 -2.81 16.80
C ASN A 51 4.79 -3.65 15.66
N ASP A 52 4.26 -3.01 14.61
CA ASP A 52 3.68 -3.71 13.46
C ASP A 52 4.73 -4.55 12.72
N GLY A 53 5.99 -4.08 12.64
CA GLY A 53 7.10 -4.85 12.08
C GLY A 53 7.43 -6.10 12.90
N ARG A 54 7.47 -5.98 14.24
CA ARG A 54 7.72 -7.12 15.15
C ARG A 54 6.64 -8.20 15.07
N VAL A 55 5.38 -7.78 14.94
CA VAL A 55 4.26 -8.72 14.80
C VAL A 55 4.37 -9.49 13.49
N ARG A 56 4.83 -8.87 12.39
CA ARG A 56 5.01 -9.53 11.10
C ARG A 56 6.17 -10.53 11.04
N THR A 57 7.19 -10.38 11.88
CA THR A 57 8.35 -11.28 11.95
C THR A 57 8.17 -12.46 12.91
N ASN A 58 7.19 -12.39 13.82
CA ASN A 58 6.93 -13.42 14.83
C ASN A 58 5.77 -14.37 14.44
N VAL A 59 5.38 -14.37 13.16
CA VAL A 59 4.46 -15.32 12.51
C VAL A 59 5.25 -16.05 11.45
#